data_AF-A0A1Y3W8I9-F1
#
_entry.id   AF-A0A1Y3W8I9-F1
#
_cell.length_a   1.000
_cell.length_b   1.000
_cell.length_c   1.000
_cell.angle_alpha   90.00
_cell.angle_beta   90.00
_cell.angle_gamma   90.00
#
_symmetry.space_group_name_H-M   'P 1'
#
loop_
_entity.id
_entity.type
_entity.pdbx_description
1 polymer ?
#
loop_
_entity_poly.entity_id
_entity_poly.type
_entity_poly.pdbx_seq_one_letter_code
_entity_poly.pdbx_strand_id
1 'polypeptide(L)' 'MCAHFGWTLDYLLHGIAWGTVQRMLIDAPGVEDEDTTGKNTEIVLTDDNADEVMKLINNLNR' A
#
# COMPACT_ATOMS: atom_id res chain seq x y z
N MET A 1 -0.47 12.70 9.76
CA MET A 1 0.87 13.15 10.20
C MET A 1 0.79 14.32 11.19
N CYS A 2 0.59 15.57 10.75
CA CYS A 2 0.56 16.73 11.67
C CYS A 2 -0.44 16.58 12.82
N ALA A 3 -1.71 16.25 12.53
CA ALA A 3 -2.73 16.04 13.56
C ALA A 3 -2.47 14.80 14.44
N HIS A 4 -1.79 13.78 13.92
CA HIS A 4 -1.55 12.52 14.62
C HIS A 4 -0.37 12.62 15.60
N PHE A 5 0.67 13.38 15.24
CA PHE A 5 1.87 13.57 16.06
C PHE A 5 1.95 14.94 16.75
N GLY A 6 0.93 15.78 16.58
CA GLY A 6 0.91 17.15 17.12
C GLY A 6 1.95 18.08 16.46
N TRP A 7 2.39 17.77 15.25
CA TRP A 7 3.42 18.54 14.55
C TRP A 7 2.83 19.76 13.85
N THR A 8 3.60 20.82 13.80
CA THR A 8 3.31 21.97 12.92
C THR A 8 3.67 21.62 11.48
N LEU A 9 3.00 22.28 10.53
CA LEU A 9 3.33 22.12 9.11
C LEU A 9 4.79 22.48 8.81
N ASP A 10 5.31 23.52 9.48
CA ASP A 10 6.68 23.95 9.34
C ASP A 10 7.68 22.88 9.81
N TYR A 11 7.40 22.23 10.95
CA TYR A 11 8.22 21.14 11.44
C TYR A 11 8.23 19.94 10.48
N LEU A 12 7.08 19.62 9.86
CA LEU A 12 7.00 18.54 8.87
C LEU A 12 7.83 18.84 7.60
N LEU A 13 7.86 20.09 7.16
CA LEU A 13 8.55 20.50 5.92
C LEU A 13 10.04 20.79 6.11
N HIS A 14 10.44 21.33 7.27
CA HIS A 14 11.78 21.86 7.48
C HIS A 14 12.47 21.33 8.75
N GLY A 15 11.73 20.77 9.71
CA GLY A 15 12.24 20.37 11.02
C GLY A 15 12.63 18.89 11.16
N ILE A 16 12.29 18.06 10.18
CA ILE A 16 12.58 16.62 10.18
C ILE A 16 13.07 16.16 8.81
N ALA A 17 14.04 15.23 8.80
CA ALA A 17 14.53 14.63 7.56
C ALA A 17 13.43 13.79 6.90
N TRP A 18 13.27 13.95 5.58
CA TRP A 18 12.14 13.32 4.88
C TRP A 18 12.25 11.79 4.82
N GLY A 19 13.47 11.23 4.83
CA GLY A 19 13.69 9.79 4.95
C GLY A 19 13.16 9.21 6.28
N THR A 20 13.21 9.98 7.37
CA THR A 20 12.62 9.57 8.66
C THR A 20 11.11 9.51 8.57
N VAL A 21 10.48 10.49 7.92
CA VAL A 21 9.02 10.53 7.76
C VAL A 21 8.54 9.39 6.87
N GLN A 22 9.26 9.10 5.79
CA GLN A 22 8.96 7.95 4.93
C GLN A 22 9.07 6.63 5.70
N ARG A 23 10.11 6.45 6.52
CA ARG A 23 10.25 5.23 7.32
C ARG A 23 9.14 5.09 8.36
N MET A 24 8.77 6.19 9.00
CA MET A 24 7.66 6.25 9.95
C MET A 24 6.31 5.92 9.30
N LEU A 25 6.10 6.29 8.03
CA LEU A 25 4.91 5.94 7.26
C LEU A 25 4.89 4.45 6.89
N ILE A 26 6.04 3.86 6.57
CA ILE A 26 6.18 2.43 6.25
C ILE A 26 5.98 1.56 7.50
N ASP A 27 6.51 2.00 8.63
CA ASP A 27 6.43 1.27 9.90
C ASP A 27 5.09 1.51 10.63
N ALA A 28 4.26 2.45 10.15
CA ALA A 28 2.93 2.65 10.71
C ALA A 28 2.09 1.36 10.52
N PRO A 29 1.44 0.85 11.58
CA PRO A 29 0.54 -0.29 11.44
C PRO A 29 -0.48 0.09 10.37
N GLY A 30 -0.55 -0.72 9.31
CA GLY A 30 -1.43 -0.48 8.19
C GLY A 30 -2.82 -0.16 8.74
N VAL A 31 -3.34 1.01 8.40
CA VAL A 31 -4.78 1.16 8.32
C VAL A 31 -5.17 0.06 7.34
N GLU A 32 -5.73 -1.04 7.85
CA GLU A 32 -6.43 -2.01 7.01
C GLU A 32 -7.27 -1.16 6.07
N ASP A 33 -7.08 -1.33 4.76
CA ASP A 33 -7.69 -0.51 3.72
C ASP A 33 -9.22 -0.57 3.85
N GLU A 34 -9.79 0.21 4.76
CA GLU A 34 -11.21 0.50 4.82
C GLU A 34 -11.48 1.46 3.67
N ASP A 35 -11.72 0.85 2.52
CA ASP A 35 -12.60 1.33 1.48
C ASP A 35 -12.49 2.84 1.21
N THR A 36 -11.53 3.22 0.35
CA THR A 36 -11.80 4.11 -0.81
C THR A 36 -10.50 4.53 -1.48
N THR A 37 -10.18 3.85 -2.59
CA THR A 37 -9.69 4.40 -3.87
C THR A 37 -8.65 3.47 -4.50
N GLY A 38 -9.16 2.47 -5.23
CA GLY A 38 -8.62 2.10 -6.53
C GLY A 38 -7.31 1.30 -6.59
N LYS A 39 -7.48 0.00 -6.84
CA LYS A 39 -6.52 -0.92 -7.49
C LYS A 39 -5.39 -1.52 -6.65
N ASN A 40 -5.72 -2.11 -5.52
CA ASN A 40 -5.01 -3.32 -5.06
C ASN A 40 -6.07 -4.38 -4.74
N THR A 41 -6.68 -4.96 -5.77
CA THR A 41 -7.31 -6.27 -5.60
C THR A 41 -6.16 -7.23 -5.31
N GLU A 42 -5.92 -7.54 -4.05
CA GLU A 42 -5.19 -8.74 -3.67
C GLU A 42 -5.93 -9.90 -4.34
N ILE A 43 -5.36 -10.43 -5.43
CA ILE A 43 -5.94 -11.56 -6.16
C ILE A 43 -5.72 -12.76 -5.24
N VAL A 44 -6.69 -13.02 -4.36
CA VAL A 44 -6.72 -14.24 -3.57
C VAL A 44 -6.96 -15.39 -4.54
N LEU A 45 -5.95 -16.23 -4.73
CA LEU A 45 -6.08 -17.44 -5.55
C LEU A 45 -7.00 -18.43 -4.81
N THR A 46 -8.18 -18.66 -5.36
CA THR A 46 -9.10 -19.73 -4.95
C THR A 46 -8.99 -20.88 -5.95
N ASP A 47 -9.38 -22.09 -5.56
CA ASP A 47 -9.29 -23.26 -6.45
C ASP A 47 -10.02 -23.04 -7.79
N ASP A 48 -11.10 -22.26 -7.78
CA ASP A 48 -11.88 -21.92 -8.97
C ASP A 48 -11.15 -20.95 -9.91
N ASN A 49 -10.34 -20.01 -9.38
CA ASN A 49 -9.65 -19.01 -10.19
C ASN A 49 -8.21 -19.41 -10.57
N ALA A 50 -7.64 -20.41 -9.89
CA ALA A 50 -6.30 -20.91 -10.17
C ALA A 50 -6.19 -21.50 -11.59
N ASP A 51 -7.22 -22.22 -12.04
CA ASP A 51 -7.25 -22.83 -13.37
C ASP A 51 -7.35 -21.76 -14.49
N GLU A 52 -8.04 -20.65 -14.23
CA GLU A 52 -8.13 -19.52 -15.16
C GLU A 52 -6.82 -18.72 -15.24
N VAL A 53 -6.17 -18.49 -14.09
CA VAL A 53 -4.85 -17.83 -14.03
C VAL A 53 -3.78 -18.69 -14.71
N MET A 54 -3.80 -20.01 -14.53
CA MET A 54 -2.86 -20.92 -15.23
C MET A 54 -3.06 -20.90 -16.75
N LYS A 55 -4.32 -20.86 -17.23
CA LYS A 55 -4.61 -20.72 -18.67
C LYS A 55 -4.12 -19.38 -19.23
N LEU A 56 -4.24 -18.29 -18.47
CA LEU A 56 -3.73 -16.97 -18.86
C LEU A 56 -2.20 -16.99 -19.03
N ILE A 57 -1.47 -17.55 -18.07
CA ILE A 57 0.00 -17.66 -18.12
C ILE A 57 0.46 -18.50 -19.30
N ASN A 58 -0.20 -19.64 -19.56
CA ASN A 58 0.15 -20.50 -20.68
C ASN A 58 -0.07 -19.84 -22.05
N ASN A 59 -1.05 -18.94 -22.17
CA ASN A 59 -1.29 -18.19 -23.41
C ASN A 59 -0.28 -17.05 -23.62
N LEU A 60 0.34 -16.52 -22.57
CA LEU A 60 1.37 -15.47 -22.64
C LEU A 60 2.75 -16.00 -23.05
N ASN A 61 3.02 -17.29 -22.82
CA ASN A 61 4.29 -17.95 -23.15
C ASN A 61 4.29 -18.65 -24.53
N ARG A 62 3.36 -18.29 -25.42
CA ARG A 62 3.29 -18.77 -26.81
C ARG A 62 3.56 -17.63 -27.78
#